data_AF-A0A257QGR7-F1
#
_entry.id   AF-A0A257QGR7-F1
#
_cell.length_a   1.000
_cell.length_b   1.000
_cell.length_c   1.000
_cell.angle_alpha   90.00
_cell.angle_beta   90.00
_cell.angle_gamma   90.00
#
_symmetry.space_group_name_H-M   'P 1'
#
loop_
_entity.id
_entity.type
_entity.pdbx_description
1 polymer ?
#
loop_
_entity_poly.entity_id
_entity_poly.type
_entity_poly.pdbx_seq_one_letter_code
_entity_poly.pdbx_strand_id
1 'polypeptide(L)'
;PRLSDAKFFFDQDRKKTLASRVESLGKIVYHNKLGSLGERIERIWTIAQAIGLALGGESLSTKAAEAAMLSKADLVTDMVGEFPELQGIMGRYYALHDGHSPEIAFAIEDHYRPRFSGDDLPRNEAGIAVALADKLEALYGLFSIGQTPTGDKDPYAWSYVPKGKCLQMLVRGGAQICANAFAYPGQNIGAAPAQQPG
;
A
#
# COMPACT_ATOMS: atom_id res chain seq x y z
N PRO A 1 -13.12 29.91 -10.18
CA PRO A 1 -11.65 29.76 -10.18
C PRO A 1 -11.20 28.36 -9.79
N ARG A 2 -11.37 27.90 -8.53
CA ARG A 2 -10.85 26.57 -8.13
C ARG A 2 -11.52 25.37 -8.81
N LEU A 3 -12.82 25.45 -9.09
CA LEU A 3 -13.55 24.36 -9.77
C LEU A 3 -13.16 24.21 -11.25
N SER A 4 -12.83 25.32 -11.93
CA SER A 4 -12.35 25.27 -13.31
C SER A 4 -10.96 24.62 -13.39
N ASP A 5 -10.12 24.87 -12.39
CA ASP A 5 -8.76 24.33 -12.32
C ASP A 5 -8.80 22.82 -12.05
N ALA A 6 -9.63 22.36 -11.11
CA ALA A 6 -9.83 20.93 -10.87
C ALA A 6 -10.34 20.19 -12.12
N LYS A 7 -11.32 20.75 -12.84
CA LYS A 7 -11.80 20.14 -14.09
C LYS A 7 -10.69 20.04 -15.14
N PHE A 8 -9.88 21.09 -15.27
CA PHE A 8 -8.76 21.10 -16.20
C PHE A 8 -7.74 19.99 -15.89
N PHE A 9 -7.31 19.85 -14.63
CA PHE A 9 -6.39 18.79 -14.22
C PHE A 9 -6.97 17.40 -14.47
N PHE A 10 -8.25 17.19 -14.13
CA PHE A 10 -8.91 15.90 -14.34
C PHE A 10 -8.95 15.51 -15.83
N ASP A 11 -9.34 16.44 -16.70
CA ASP A 11 -9.42 16.19 -18.14
C ASP A 11 -8.03 15.98 -18.77
N GLN A 12 -7.01 16.65 -18.22
CA GLN A 12 -5.63 16.48 -18.66
C GLN A 12 -5.07 15.13 -18.22
N ASP A 13 -5.27 14.75 -16.96
CA ASP A 13 -4.76 13.51 -16.38
C ASP A 13 -5.33 12.27 -17.07
N ARG A 14 -6.62 12.32 -17.45
CA ARG A 14 -7.34 11.24 -18.15
C ARG A 14 -6.81 10.92 -19.55
N LYS A 15 -5.92 11.75 -20.11
CA LYS A 15 -5.26 11.46 -21.39
C LYS A 15 -4.22 10.35 -21.30
N LYS A 16 -3.80 9.97 -20.08
CA LYS A 16 -2.88 8.88 -19.81
C LYS A 16 -3.48 7.95 -18.77
N THR A 17 -3.30 6.65 -18.96
CA THR A 17 -3.81 5.64 -18.03
C THR A 17 -3.01 5.63 -16.73
N LEU A 18 -3.60 5.16 -15.63
CA LEU A 18 -2.89 4.94 -14.36
C LEU A 18 -1.70 4.00 -14.55
N ALA A 19 -1.88 2.90 -15.29
CA ALA A 19 -0.82 1.93 -15.54
C ALA A 19 0.43 2.58 -16.16
N SER A 20 0.25 3.53 -17.10
CA SER A 20 1.35 4.25 -17.73
C SER A 20 2.16 5.14 -16.77
N ARG A 21 1.61 5.41 -15.58
CA ARG A 21 2.20 6.29 -14.56
C ARG A 21 3.04 5.51 -13.54
N VAL A 22 2.86 4.20 -13.44
CA VAL A 22 3.54 3.34 -12.46
C VAL A 22 5.06 3.48 -12.56
N GLU A 23 5.61 3.48 -13.76
CA GLU A 23 7.07 3.64 -13.97
C GLU A 23 7.61 4.97 -13.42
N SER A 24 6.80 6.03 -13.42
CA SER A 24 7.21 7.35 -12.91
C SER A 24 7.40 7.35 -11.39
N LEU A 25 6.81 6.39 -10.67
CA LEU A 25 6.95 6.23 -9.22
C LEU A 25 8.39 5.83 -8.84
N GLY A 26 9.12 5.17 -9.75
CA GLY A 26 10.55 4.85 -9.55
C GLY A 26 11.45 6.09 -9.46
N LYS A 27 10.98 7.26 -9.91
CA LYS A 27 11.72 8.53 -9.83
C LYS A 27 11.49 9.27 -8.51
N ILE A 28 10.51 8.84 -7.71
CA ILE A 28 10.18 9.47 -6.44
C ILE A 28 10.95 8.75 -5.34
N VAL A 29 11.80 9.48 -4.61
CA VAL A 29 12.47 8.94 -3.43
C VAL A 29 11.43 8.71 -2.34
N TYR A 30 11.28 7.46 -1.92
CA TYR A 30 10.42 7.10 -0.79
C TYR A 30 11.17 7.31 0.53
N HIS A 31 12.38 6.76 0.63
CA HIS A 31 13.27 6.98 1.77
C HIS A 31 14.71 6.64 1.37
N ASN A 32 15.70 7.43 1.81
CA ASN A 32 17.11 7.28 1.39
C ASN A 32 17.71 5.88 1.63
N LYS A 33 17.17 5.13 2.59
CA LYS A 33 17.59 3.74 2.89
C LYS A 33 16.66 2.64 2.35
N LEU A 34 15.47 3.00 1.85
CA LEU A 34 14.45 2.04 1.36
C LEU A 34 14.19 2.16 -0.15
N GLY A 35 14.81 3.16 -0.78
CA GLY A 35 14.73 3.40 -2.22
C GLY A 35 13.57 4.32 -2.60
N SER A 36 13.04 4.04 -3.78
CA SER A 36 12.00 4.76 -4.48
C SER A 36 10.60 4.28 -4.14
N LEU A 37 9.60 5.05 -4.53
CA LEU A 37 8.19 4.69 -4.41
C LEU A 37 7.82 3.54 -5.35
N GLY A 38 8.49 3.43 -6.51
CA GLY A 38 8.36 2.29 -7.41
C GLY A 38 8.78 0.98 -6.73
N GLU A 39 9.97 0.94 -6.14
CA GLU A 39 10.46 -0.23 -5.39
C GLU A 39 9.55 -0.57 -4.20
N ARG A 40 8.97 0.45 -3.56
CA ARG A 40 7.97 0.25 -2.50
C ARG A 40 6.74 -0.48 -3.01
N ILE A 41 6.21 -0.08 -4.17
CA ILE A 41 5.01 -0.68 -4.75
C ILE A 41 5.24 -2.12 -5.16
N GLU A 42 6.42 -2.47 -5.68
CA GLU A 42 6.77 -3.86 -5.99
C GLU A 42 6.74 -4.76 -4.73
N ARG A 43 7.20 -4.23 -3.59
CA ARG A 43 7.10 -4.93 -2.30
C ARG A 43 5.65 -5.09 -1.85
N ILE A 44 4.86 -4.01 -1.93
CA ILE A 44 3.42 -4.04 -1.59
C ILE A 44 2.68 -5.05 -2.48
N TRP A 45 2.96 -5.06 -3.79
CA TRP A 45 2.40 -5.99 -4.77
C TRP A 45 2.68 -7.45 -4.41
N THR A 46 3.92 -7.75 -3.99
CA THR A 46 4.32 -9.09 -3.56
C THR A 46 3.54 -9.53 -2.31
N ILE A 47 3.47 -8.65 -1.31
CA ILE A 47 2.76 -8.94 -0.05
C ILE A 47 1.25 -9.07 -0.29
N ALA A 48 0.67 -8.20 -1.13
CA ALA A 48 -0.76 -8.20 -1.44
C ALA A 48 -1.21 -9.49 -2.14
N GLN A 49 -0.40 -10.03 -3.07
CA GLN A 49 -0.66 -11.33 -3.68
C GLN A 49 -0.67 -12.45 -2.64
N ALA A 50 0.33 -12.49 -1.76
CA ALA A 50 0.41 -13.52 -0.73
C ALA A 50 -0.79 -13.47 0.22
N ILE A 51 -1.23 -12.27 0.60
CA ILE A 51 -2.42 -12.07 1.44
C ILE A 51 -3.69 -12.45 0.68
N GLY A 52 -3.85 -12.00 -0.57
CA GLY A 52 -5.02 -12.33 -1.39
C GLY A 52 -5.16 -13.84 -1.62
N LEU A 53 -4.05 -14.53 -1.89
CA LEU A 53 -4.01 -15.98 -2.02
C LEU A 53 -4.46 -16.67 -0.73
N ALA A 54 -3.96 -16.22 0.42
CA ALA A 54 -4.30 -16.79 1.72
C ALA A 54 -5.76 -16.55 2.14
N LEU A 55 -6.35 -15.41 1.76
CA LEU A 55 -7.71 -15.04 2.16
C LEU A 55 -8.80 -15.57 1.21
N GLY A 56 -8.53 -15.60 -0.10
CA GLY A 56 -9.56 -15.84 -1.12
C GLY A 56 -9.06 -16.54 -2.39
N GLY A 57 -7.87 -17.14 -2.35
CA GLY A 57 -7.31 -17.89 -3.47
C GLY A 57 -6.84 -17.04 -4.65
N GLU A 58 -6.60 -17.70 -5.79
CA GLU A 58 -6.00 -17.08 -6.99
C GLU A 58 -6.79 -15.88 -7.54
N SER A 59 -8.12 -15.94 -7.48
CA SER A 59 -8.96 -14.84 -7.96
C SER A 59 -8.76 -13.58 -7.14
N LEU A 60 -8.73 -13.69 -5.81
CA LEU A 60 -8.48 -12.55 -4.94
C LEU A 60 -7.03 -12.07 -5.03
N SER A 61 -6.08 -13.00 -5.10
CA SER A 61 -4.65 -12.70 -5.31
C SER A 61 -4.45 -11.82 -6.54
N THR A 62 -5.03 -12.19 -7.68
CA THR A 62 -4.91 -11.45 -8.94
C THR A 62 -5.45 -10.01 -8.82
N LYS A 63 -6.63 -9.85 -8.22
CA LYS A 63 -7.25 -8.52 -8.02
C LYS A 63 -6.45 -7.66 -7.04
N ALA A 64 -5.96 -8.25 -5.95
CA ALA A 64 -5.13 -7.56 -4.97
C ALA A 64 -3.79 -7.12 -5.58
N ALA A 65 -3.19 -7.96 -6.43
CA ALA A 65 -1.98 -7.64 -7.19
C ALA A 65 -2.20 -6.42 -8.10
N GLU A 66 -3.26 -6.47 -8.91
CA GLU A 66 -3.59 -5.39 -9.84
C GLU A 66 -3.86 -4.07 -9.10
N ALA A 67 -4.67 -4.11 -8.04
CA ALA A 67 -4.93 -2.94 -7.21
C ALA A 67 -3.67 -2.40 -6.51
N ALA A 68 -2.79 -3.28 -6.00
CA ALA A 68 -1.56 -2.88 -5.34
C ALA A 68 -0.62 -2.12 -6.28
N MET A 69 -0.44 -2.61 -7.51
CA MET A 69 0.42 -1.99 -8.51
C MET A 69 -0.05 -0.57 -8.89
N LEU A 70 -1.37 -0.36 -8.92
CA LEU A 70 -1.98 0.92 -9.29
C LEU A 70 -2.23 1.85 -8.09
N SER A 71 -2.11 1.34 -6.86
CA SER A 71 -2.57 2.00 -5.62
C SER A 71 -2.04 3.42 -5.40
N LYS A 72 -0.85 3.72 -5.94
CA LYS A 72 -0.13 4.99 -5.76
C LYS A 72 0.17 5.72 -7.06
N ALA A 73 -0.35 5.23 -8.18
CA ALA A 73 -0.11 5.83 -9.49
C ALA A 73 -0.77 7.21 -9.66
N ASP A 74 -1.73 7.55 -8.81
CA ASP A 74 -2.33 8.88 -8.77
C ASP A 74 -1.43 9.93 -8.13
N LEU A 75 -0.42 9.56 -7.33
CA LEU A 75 0.50 10.50 -6.69
C LEU A 75 1.36 11.31 -7.69
N VAL A 76 1.44 10.87 -8.94
CA VAL A 76 2.15 11.55 -10.05
C VAL A 76 1.20 12.23 -11.03
N THR A 77 -0.04 12.46 -10.63
CA THR A 77 -1.03 13.18 -11.43
C THR A 77 -1.02 14.66 -11.08
N ASP A 78 -1.35 15.51 -12.05
CA ASP A 78 -1.37 16.96 -11.82
C ASP A 78 -2.46 17.31 -10.79
N MET A 79 -3.60 16.59 -10.82
CA MET A 79 -4.67 16.73 -9.83
C MET A 79 -4.18 16.49 -8.39
N VAL A 80 -3.45 15.40 -8.14
CA VAL A 80 -2.97 15.10 -6.77
C VAL A 80 -1.78 15.98 -6.40
N GLY A 81 -1.00 16.45 -7.37
CA GLY A 81 0.02 17.47 -7.15
C GLY A 81 -0.56 18.79 -6.62
N GLU A 82 -1.71 19.22 -7.16
CA GLU A 82 -2.41 20.44 -6.71
C GLU A 82 -3.30 20.18 -5.48
N PHE A 83 -3.93 19.01 -5.38
CA PHE A 83 -4.86 18.63 -4.31
C PHE A 83 -4.45 17.30 -3.65
N PRO A 84 -3.41 17.30 -2.78
CA PRO A 84 -2.89 16.07 -2.15
C PRO A 84 -3.92 15.31 -1.29
N GLU A 85 -4.96 15.98 -0.82
CA GLU A 85 -6.08 15.38 -0.07
C GLU A 85 -6.94 14.43 -0.91
N LEU A 86 -6.84 14.50 -2.24
CA LEU A 86 -7.60 13.64 -3.16
C LEU A 86 -6.85 12.35 -3.54
N GLN A 87 -5.68 12.10 -2.95
CA GLN A 87 -4.97 10.83 -3.14
C GLN A 87 -5.86 9.62 -2.76
N GLY A 88 -5.69 8.51 -3.47
CA GLY A 88 -6.57 7.34 -3.41
C GLY A 88 -7.93 7.58 -4.10
N ILE A 89 -8.61 8.68 -3.81
CA ILE A 89 -9.89 9.03 -4.43
C ILE A 89 -9.72 9.22 -5.93
N MET A 90 -8.72 9.98 -6.36
CA MET A 90 -8.40 10.16 -7.77
C MET A 90 -7.92 8.86 -8.41
N GLY A 91 -7.11 8.06 -7.70
CA GLY A 91 -6.76 6.70 -8.12
C GLY A 91 -8.00 5.87 -8.50
N ARG A 92 -9.06 5.88 -7.68
CA ARG A 92 -10.31 5.20 -8.04
C ARG A 92 -10.95 5.77 -9.31
N TYR A 93 -11.09 7.09 -9.40
CA TYR A 93 -11.74 7.71 -10.56
C TYR A 93 -10.99 7.42 -11.86
N TYR A 94 -9.67 7.47 -11.84
CA TYR A 94 -8.85 7.15 -12.99
C TYR A 94 -8.90 5.65 -13.31
N ALA A 95 -8.89 4.77 -12.31
CA ALA A 95 -9.03 3.32 -12.54
C ALA A 95 -10.37 2.98 -13.21
N LEU A 96 -11.47 3.57 -12.74
CA LEU A 96 -12.79 3.40 -13.36
C LEU A 96 -12.83 3.95 -14.79
N HIS A 97 -12.20 5.10 -15.02
CA HIS A 97 -12.11 5.69 -16.35
C HIS A 97 -11.33 4.81 -17.33
N ASP A 98 -10.26 4.16 -16.85
CA ASP A 98 -9.40 3.28 -17.64
C ASP A 98 -10.01 1.88 -17.87
N GLY A 99 -11.19 1.61 -17.31
CA GLY A 99 -11.94 0.37 -17.50
C GLY A 99 -11.68 -0.72 -16.47
N HIS A 100 -10.98 -0.43 -15.38
CA HIS A 100 -10.83 -1.38 -14.28
C HIS A 100 -12.17 -1.63 -13.57
N SER A 101 -12.31 -2.83 -13.00
CA SER A 101 -13.52 -3.19 -12.26
C SER A 101 -13.71 -2.30 -11.02
N PRO A 102 -14.97 -2.07 -10.58
CA PRO A 102 -15.23 -1.34 -9.34
C PRO A 102 -14.51 -1.93 -8.12
N GLU A 103 -14.31 -3.24 -8.08
CA GLU A 103 -13.61 -3.91 -6.99
C GLU A 103 -12.14 -3.46 -6.88
N ILE A 104 -11.43 -3.44 -8.00
CA ILE A 104 -10.04 -2.96 -8.08
C ILE A 104 -9.97 -1.47 -7.79
N ALA A 105 -10.88 -0.69 -8.37
CA ALA A 105 -10.89 0.76 -8.19
C ALA A 105 -11.18 1.17 -6.73
N PHE A 106 -12.09 0.46 -6.05
CA PHE A 106 -12.31 0.67 -4.61
C PHE A 106 -11.12 0.22 -3.77
N ALA A 107 -10.44 -0.87 -4.14
CA ALA A 107 -9.22 -1.30 -3.45
C ALA A 107 -8.08 -0.26 -3.57
N ILE A 108 -7.95 0.39 -4.73
CA ILE A 108 -7.00 1.50 -4.95
C ILE A 108 -7.31 2.68 -4.02
N GLU A 109 -8.56 3.09 -3.84
CA GLU A 109 -8.88 4.17 -2.89
C GLU A 109 -8.69 3.72 -1.43
N ASP A 110 -9.13 2.52 -1.10
CA ASP A 110 -9.24 2.07 0.29
C ASP A 110 -7.93 1.57 0.88
N HIS A 111 -6.85 1.42 0.10
CA HIS A 111 -5.59 0.89 0.65
C HIS A 111 -4.99 1.74 1.77
N TYR A 112 -5.35 3.02 1.87
CA TYR A 112 -4.97 3.88 3.00
C TYR A 112 -5.72 3.53 4.30
N ARG A 113 -6.88 2.89 4.20
CA ARG A 113 -7.76 2.59 5.34
C ARG A 113 -7.28 1.38 6.16
N PRO A 114 -7.59 1.35 7.46
CA PRO A 114 -7.97 2.50 8.28
C PRO A 114 -6.77 3.46 8.43
N ARG A 115 -7.04 4.77 8.38
CA ARG A 115 -6.02 5.82 8.56
C ARG A 115 -5.77 6.12 10.03
N PHE A 116 -6.79 5.92 10.87
CA PHE A 116 -6.74 6.09 12.32
C PHE A 116 -7.65 5.08 13.00
N SER A 117 -7.51 4.94 14.32
CA SER A 117 -8.35 4.03 15.11
C SER A 117 -9.82 4.44 15.04
N GLY A 118 -10.68 3.52 14.61
CA GLY A 118 -12.11 3.78 14.41
C GLY A 118 -12.47 4.35 13.03
N ASP A 119 -11.51 4.52 12.12
CA ASP A 119 -11.78 4.78 10.69
C ASP A 119 -12.43 3.55 10.03
N ASP A 120 -13.07 3.78 8.90
CA ASP A 120 -13.71 2.71 8.13
C ASP A 120 -12.70 1.68 7.63
N LEU A 121 -13.13 0.43 7.52
CA LEU A 121 -12.35 -0.61 6.86
C LEU A 121 -12.49 -0.50 5.32
N PRO A 122 -11.55 -1.10 4.55
CA PRO A 122 -11.72 -1.24 3.12
C PRO A 122 -13.03 -1.94 2.75
N ARG A 123 -13.67 -1.49 1.66
CA ARG A 123 -15.01 -1.94 1.24
C ARG A 123 -15.06 -3.37 0.72
N ASN A 124 -13.92 -3.93 0.30
CA ASN A 124 -13.84 -5.26 -0.28
C ASN A 124 -12.55 -5.98 0.14
N GLU A 125 -12.51 -7.30 -0.13
CA GLU A 125 -11.39 -8.15 0.27
C GLU A 125 -10.08 -7.78 -0.44
N ALA A 126 -10.13 -7.33 -1.70
CA ALA A 126 -8.95 -6.86 -2.41
C ALA A 126 -8.35 -5.63 -1.71
N GLY A 127 -9.19 -4.68 -1.32
CA GLY A 127 -8.79 -3.50 -0.55
C GLY A 127 -8.23 -3.87 0.83
N ILE A 128 -8.80 -4.87 1.51
CA ILE A 128 -8.25 -5.41 2.77
C ILE A 128 -6.85 -5.96 2.53
N ALA A 129 -6.65 -6.75 1.47
CA ALA A 129 -5.35 -7.33 1.15
C ALA A 129 -4.29 -6.25 0.84
N VAL A 130 -4.61 -5.25 0.02
CA VAL A 130 -3.69 -4.15 -0.30
C VAL A 130 -3.43 -3.26 0.90
N ALA A 131 -4.45 -2.94 1.71
CA ALA A 131 -4.29 -2.14 2.92
C ALA A 131 -3.39 -2.81 3.95
N LEU A 132 -3.54 -4.13 4.14
CA LEU A 132 -2.65 -4.91 4.98
C LEU A 132 -1.23 -4.91 4.43
N ALA A 133 -1.08 -5.13 3.11
CA ALA A 133 0.22 -5.15 2.46
C ALA A 133 0.97 -3.81 2.61
N ASP A 134 0.29 -2.69 2.40
CA ASP A 134 0.87 -1.35 2.54
C ASP A 134 1.38 -1.08 3.97
N LYS A 135 0.57 -1.44 4.97
CA LYS A 135 0.91 -1.25 6.38
C LYS A 135 2.03 -2.17 6.84
N LEU A 136 2.03 -3.43 6.39
CA LEU A 136 3.10 -4.38 6.67
C LEU A 136 4.43 -3.97 6.01
N GLU A 137 4.39 -3.50 4.76
CA GLU A 137 5.57 -2.99 4.07
C GLU A 137 6.16 -1.79 4.80
N ALA A 138 5.32 -0.83 5.21
CA ALA A 138 5.76 0.35 5.94
C ALA A 138 6.46 -0.03 7.26
N LEU A 139 5.87 -0.94 8.04
CA LEU A 139 6.48 -1.44 9.26
C LEU A 139 7.82 -2.13 9.00
N TYR A 140 7.84 -3.08 8.08
CA TYR A 140 9.04 -3.84 7.76
C TYR A 140 10.14 -2.90 7.27
N GLY A 141 9.80 -1.90 6.45
CA GLY A 141 10.70 -0.85 6.01
C GLY A 141 11.37 -0.15 7.19
N LEU A 142 10.59 0.34 8.17
CA LEU A 142 11.14 0.99 9.36
C LEU A 142 12.07 0.07 10.15
N PHE A 143 11.65 -1.17 10.42
CA PHE A 143 12.49 -2.13 11.14
C PHE A 143 13.78 -2.47 10.41
N SER A 144 13.74 -2.61 9.08
CA SER A 144 14.91 -2.96 8.25
C SER A 144 16.03 -1.92 8.31
N ILE A 145 15.70 -0.66 8.63
CA ILE A 145 16.65 0.45 8.75
C ILE A 145 16.99 0.80 10.20
N GLY A 146 16.59 -0.05 11.15
CA GLY A 146 16.83 0.13 12.59
C GLY A 146 15.94 1.19 13.25
N GLN A 147 14.86 1.62 12.60
CA GLN A 147 13.89 2.54 13.19
C GLN A 147 12.76 1.74 13.84
N THR A 148 12.55 1.95 15.14
CA THR A 148 11.40 1.39 15.85
C THR A 148 10.27 2.43 15.87
N PRO A 149 9.03 2.08 15.50
CA PRO A 149 7.89 2.98 15.65
C PRO A 149 7.78 3.43 17.11
N THR A 150 7.87 4.74 17.37
CA THR A 150 7.68 5.30 18.71
C THR A 150 6.33 6.00 18.76
N GLY A 151 5.55 5.68 19.78
CA GLY A 151 4.08 5.78 19.75
C GLY A 151 3.47 7.18 19.60
N ASP A 152 4.24 8.25 19.73
CA ASP A 152 3.72 9.63 19.66
C ASP A 152 4.08 10.37 18.37
N LYS A 153 4.97 9.81 17.53
CA LYS A 153 5.34 10.33 16.20
C LYS A 153 5.08 9.32 15.10
N ASP A 154 4.09 8.47 15.32
CA ASP A 154 3.66 7.48 14.34
C ASP A 154 2.60 8.09 13.42
N PRO A 155 2.94 8.42 12.15
CA PRO A 155 1.95 8.90 11.18
C PRO A 155 0.85 7.85 10.87
N TYR A 156 0.96 6.62 11.40
CA TYR A 156 0.03 5.51 11.21
C TYR A 156 -0.70 5.05 12.49
N ALA A 157 -0.58 5.78 13.60
CA ALA A 157 -1.36 5.63 14.83
C ALA A 157 -1.44 4.19 15.44
N TRP A 158 -0.32 3.44 15.46
CA TRP A 158 -0.29 2.07 16.01
C TRP A 158 -0.45 2.01 17.53
N SER A 159 -0.22 3.12 18.23
CA SER A 159 -0.43 3.25 19.69
C SER A 159 -1.91 3.20 20.10
N TYR A 160 -2.83 3.41 19.15
CA TYR A 160 -4.26 3.59 19.44
C TYR A 160 -5.16 2.57 18.76
N VAL A 161 -4.61 1.66 17.95
CA VAL A 161 -5.37 0.49 17.49
C VAL A 161 -5.41 -0.51 18.64
N PRO A 162 -6.58 -0.87 19.19
CA PRO A 162 -6.67 -1.90 20.21
C PRO A 162 -5.98 -3.16 19.67
N LYS A 163 -4.97 -3.66 20.38
CA LYS A 163 -4.16 -4.83 20.00
C LYS A 163 -4.99 -6.00 19.48
N GLY A 164 -6.26 -6.11 19.89
CA GLY A 164 -7.20 -7.13 19.43
C GLY A 164 -7.70 -7.04 17.97
N LYS A 165 -7.76 -5.87 17.31
CA LYS A 165 -8.32 -5.77 15.94
C LYS A 165 -7.32 -6.06 14.82
N CYS A 166 -6.07 -5.57 14.94
CA CYS A 166 -4.99 -6.01 14.05
C CYS A 166 -4.65 -7.48 14.28
N LEU A 167 -4.72 -7.96 15.54
CA LEU A 167 -4.63 -9.37 15.84
C LEU A 167 -5.82 -10.14 15.25
N GLN A 168 -7.02 -9.57 15.11
CA GLN A 168 -8.14 -10.23 14.42
C GLN A 168 -7.92 -10.36 12.90
N MET A 169 -7.24 -9.38 12.26
CA MET A 169 -6.80 -9.46 10.85
C MET A 169 -5.63 -10.44 10.68
N LEU A 170 -4.67 -10.46 11.62
CA LEU A 170 -3.51 -11.38 11.62
C LEU A 170 -3.85 -12.80 12.10
N VAL A 171 -4.83 -13.00 12.99
CA VAL A 171 -5.23 -14.32 13.53
C VAL A 171 -6.24 -15.01 12.62
N ARG A 172 -6.94 -14.27 11.76
CA ARG A 172 -7.71 -14.90 10.67
C ARG A 172 -6.89 -15.21 9.41
N GLY A 173 -5.62 -14.79 9.30
CA GLY A 173 -4.84 -15.07 8.08
C GLY A 173 -3.30 -15.11 8.15
N GLY A 174 -2.62 -14.89 9.27
CA GLY A 174 -1.30 -14.26 9.23
C GLY A 174 -0.12 -14.90 9.97
N ALA A 175 -0.14 -16.18 10.34
CA ALA A 175 1.06 -16.82 10.92
C ALA A 175 2.00 -17.44 9.87
N GLN A 176 1.52 -17.74 8.66
CA GLN A 176 2.31 -18.41 7.62
C GLN A 176 2.83 -17.46 6.51
N ILE A 177 2.25 -16.26 6.37
CA ILE A 177 2.52 -15.34 5.26
C ILE A 177 3.91 -14.69 5.38
N CYS A 178 4.40 -14.48 6.60
CA CYS A 178 5.71 -13.86 6.85
C CYS A 178 6.91 -14.76 6.55
N ALA A 179 6.72 -16.06 6.31
CA ALA A 179 7.82 -16.98 6.03
C ALA A 179 8.05 -17.22 4.52
N ASN A 180 6.98 -17.23 3.72
CA ASN A 180 7.05 -17.64 2.32
C ASN A 180 7.17 -16.48 1.32
N ALA A 181 6.78 -15.25 1.70
CA ALA A 181 6.96 -14.06 0.84
C ALA A 181 8.41 -13.52 0.83
N PHE A 182 9.32 -14.12 1.60
CA PHE A 182 10.63 -13.55 1.95
C PHE A 182 11.84 -14.33 1.41
N ALA A 183 11.64 -15.25 0.45
CA ALA A 183 12.74 -15.84 -0.30
C ALA A 183 13.22 -14.87 -1.41
N TYR A 184 13.96 -13.83 -1.03
CA TYR A 184 14.71 -13.02 -2.00
C TYR A 184 15.94 -13.81 -2.49
N PRO A 185 16.18 -13.94 -3.80
CA PRO A 185 17.46 -14.44 -4.29
C PRO A 185 18.51 -13.33 -4.10
N GLY A 186 19.40 -13.50 -3.12
CA GLY A 186 20.64 -12.73 -3.05
C GLY A 186 20.95 -11.95 -1.77
N GLN A 187 20.14 -12.05 -0.71
CA GLN A 187 20.55 -11.50 0.60
C GLN A 187 20.68 -12.61 1.65
N ASN A 188 21.93 -12.93 1.97
CA ASN A 188 22.28 -13.68 3.17
C ASN A 188 21.82 -12.86 4.38
N ILE A 189 20.68 -13.23 4.95
CA ILE A 189 20.29 -12.83 6.31
C ILE A 189 21.29 -13.48 7.26
N GLY A 190 22.39 -12.75 7.52
CA GLY A 190 23.37 -13.10 8.52
C GLY A 190 22.67 -13.24 9.87
N ALA A 191 22.87 -14.39 10.50
CA ALA A 191 22.36 -14.68 11.83
C ALA A 191 22.69 -13.53 12.79
N ALA A 192 21.68 -13.05 13.50
CA ALA A 192 21.87 -12.07 14.58
C ALA A 192 22.83 -12.67 15.62
N PRO A 193 23.85 -11.92 16.10
CA PRO A 193 24.75 -12.43 17.12
C PRO A 193 24.00 -12.60 18.44
N ALA A 194 24.16 -13.77 19.04
CA ALA A 194 23.64 -14.09 20.36
C ALA A 194 24.21 -13.11 21.40
N GLN A 195 23.34 -12.36 22.07
CA GLN A 195 23.71 -11.61 23.26
C GLN A 195 24.00 -12.61 24.39
N GLN A 196 25.24 -12.63 24.87
CA GLN A 196 25.64 -13.35 26.09
C GLN A 196 25.10 -12.62 27.33
N PRO A 197 24.64 -13.34 28.36
CA PRO A 197 24.19 -12.73 29.60
C PRO A 197 25.40 -12.34 30.47
N GLY A 198 25.36 -11.12 31.00
CA GLY A 198 26.19 -10.65 32.13
C GLY A 198 25.32 -10.43 33.35
#